data_AF-A0A7X7XLE5-F1
#
_entry.id   AF-A0A7X7XLE5-F1
#
_cell.length_a   1.000
_cell.length_b   1.000
_cell.length_c   1.000
_cell.angle_alpha   90.00
_cell.angle_beta   90.00
_cell.angle_gamma   90.00
#
_symmetry.space_group_name_H-M   'P 1'
#
loop_
_entity.id
_entity.type
_entity.pdbx_description
1 polymer ?
#
loop_
_entity_poly.entity_id
_entity_poly.type
_entity_poly.pdbx_seq_one_letter_code
_entity_poly.pdbx_strand_id
1 'polypeptide(L)'
;MIGTVITLGVVASVNLAIPSVREDHGIFASVAERLVAGDLLYSGVWDNKEPIFYYALALGRLVDPAFDLMVELVWIALAGWAVHAIVRWRGATQRAALLVGAGLTPLLLTGGVTVAGYSHLPGTAVTLAATACLLRGKPMAGGFLMASSLFVKILALPVAGLIGLTVLLVRRDLRGFWRWCLGALLAVVTFSAVLAARGELLPWFVALYWNVAHTGTGGGVLSKLARTFMGPSTWSVPVVLTLLVVWNTRFRREREGDRALGWGTLAGGIGGVVIVALTGLWTHHTQILLIGGALALALAAPLQPTARSVAAMLVATILLGGVSLGKLQDAASSPWTRLNDLRTVQPLSAELATRDGVSSYARVGSNDDRGHALGLRNLSLACPAFQQYDFDPPEWLDGIAACLPTADAILVAPSVVHQAGEPDWNSYVDRVDAILRSYRCEEYATGRLCVRP
;
A
#
# COMPACT_ATOMS: atom_id res chain seq x y z
N MET A 1 16.55 11.92 -26.34
CA MET A 1 16.97 11.26 -25.09
C MET A 1 16.00 11.47 -23.93
N ILE A 2 15.73 12.69 -23.44
CA ILE A 2 14.78 12.90 -22.32
C ILE A 2 13.39 12.34 -22.62
N GLY A 3 12.81 12.69 -23.77
CA GLY A 3 11.52 12.15 -24.20
C GLY A 3 11.49 10.62 -24.21
N THR A 4 12.56 10.00 -24.74
CA THR A 4 12.74 8.54 -24.74
C THR A 4 12.72 7.95 -23.34
N VAL A 5 13.47 8.54 -22.39
CA VAL A 5 13.50 8.07 -20.99
C VAL A 5 12.13 8.21 -20.32
N ILE A 6 11.41 9.30 -20.58
CA ILE A 6 10.05 9.49 -20.07
C ILE A 6 9.12 8.43 -20.65
N THR A 7 9.08 8.25 -21.96
CA THR A 7 8.22 7.25 -22.62
C THR A 7 8.51 5.84 -22.11
N LEU A 8 9.78 5.44 -22.06
CA LEU A 8 10.15 4.11 -21.58
C LEU A 8 9.82 3.92 -20.09
N GLY A 9 10.07 4.94 -19.26
CA GLY A 9 9.70 4.93 -17.84
C GLY A 9 8.20 4.76 -17.64
N VAL A 10 7.38 5.54 -18.36
CA VAL A 10 5.91 5.44 -18.30
C VAL A 10 5.42 4.07 -18.75
N VAL A 11 5.89 3.59 -19.91
CA VAL A 11 5.47 2.27 -20.43
C VAL A 11 5.86 1.16 -19.46
N ALA A 12 7.09 1.19 -18.91
CA ALA A 12 7.51 0.23 -17.91
C ALA A 12 6.63 0.29 -16.65
N SER A 13 6.39 1.49 -16.11
CA SER A 13 5.58 1.67 -14.91
C SER A 13 4.14 1.24 -15.09
N VAL A 14 3.51 1.49 -16.25
CA VAL A 14 2.14 1.01 -16.51
C VAL A 14 2.07 -0.51 -16.44
N ASN A 15 3.02 -1.22 -17.05
CA ASN A 15 3.05 -2.68 -16.99
C ASN A 15 3.37 -3.18 -15.57
N LEU A 16 4.27 -2.52 -14.85
CA LEU A 16 4.62 -2.88 -13.47
C LEU A 16 3.51 -2.57 -12.46
N ALA A 17 2.62 -1.62 -12.78
CA ALA A 17 1.53 -1.19 -11.90
C ALA A 17 0.26 -2.04 -12.02
N ILE A 18 0.21 -3.05 -12.89
CA ILE A 18 -0.93 -3.97 -12.97
C ILE A 18 -0.92 -4.85 -11.72
N PRO A 19 -1.93 -4.73 -10.82
CA PRO A 19 -2.00 -5.55 -9.62
C PRO A 19 -2.14 -7.03 -9.95
N SER A 20 -1.75 -7.88 -9.01
CA SER A 20 -2.03 -9.32 -9.05
C SER A 20 -3.23 -9.59 -8.16
N VAL A 21 -4.17 -10.43 -8.56
CA VAL A 21 -5.24 -10.88 -7.64
C VAL A 21 -4.73 -11.79 -6.53
N ARG A 22 -3.47 -12.24 -6.55
CA ARG A 22 -2.89 -13.12 -5.53
C ARG A 22 -2.46 -12.33 -4.29
N GLU A 23 -2.23 -13.06 -3.20
CA GLU A 23 -1.75 -12.51 -1.92
C GLU A 23 -2.68 -11.38 -1.43
N ASP A 24 -2.14 -10.35 -0.76
CA ASP A 24 -2.94 -9.33 -0.08
C ASP A 24 -3.89 -8.58 -1.02
N HIS A 25 -3.54 -8.39 -2.29
CA HIS A 25 -4.41 -7.63 -3.19
C HIS A 25 -5.72 -8.38 -3.52
N GLY A 26 -5.74 -9.71 -3.52
CA GLY A 26 -6.98 -10.49 -3.61
C GLY A 26 -7.93 -10.21 -2.45
N ILE A 27 -7.37 -10.11 -1.25
CA ILE A 27 -8.11 -9.70 -0.06
C ILE A 27 -8.60 -8.27 -0.20
N PHE A 28 -7.73 -7.35 -0.63
CA PHE A 28 -8.11 -5.94 -0.76
C PHE A 28 -9.22 -5.74 -1.77
N ALA A 29 -9.14 -6.45 -2.90
CA ALA A 29 -10.19 -6.51 -3.90
C ALA A 29 -11.48 -7.07 -3.31
N SER A 30 -11.41 -8.14 -2.51
CA SER A 30 -12.59 -8.73 -1.87
C SER A 30 -13.28 -7.76 -0.92
N VAL A 31 -12.52 -7.05 -0.08
CA VAL A 31 -13.07 -5.97 0.77
C VAL A 31 -13.76 -4.91 -0.08
N ALA A 32 -13.11 -4.45 -1.15
CA ALA A 32 -13.67 -3.44 -2.05
C ALA A 32 -14.97 -3.91 -2.73
N GLU A 33 -15.04 -5.17 -3.18
CA GLU A 33 -16.26 -5.76 -3.74
C GLU A 33 -17.41 -5.81 -2.70
N ARG A 34 -17.11 -6.12 -1.44
CA ARG A 34 -18.09 -6.10 -0.35
C ARG A 34 -18.56 -4.69 0.01
N LEU A 35 -17.67 -3.70 0.00
CA LEU A 35 -18.08 -2.29 0.17
C LEU A 35 -19.02 -1.85 -0.96
N VAL A 36 -18.77 -2.28 -2.20
CA VAL A 36 -19.67 -2.04 -3.33
C VAL A 36 -21.02 -2.75 -3.15
N ALA A 37 -21.03 -3.93 -2.53
CA ALA A 37 -22.25 -4.65 -2.16
C ALA A 37 -23.05 -3.98 -1.01
N GLY A 38 -22.50 -2.96 -0.35
CA GLY A 38 -23.15 -2.20 0.70
C GLY A 38 -22.71 -2.54 2.12
N ASP A 39 -21.72 -3.43 2.29
CA ASP A 39 -21.19 -3.77 3.61
C ASP A 39 -20.46 -2.56 4.22
N LEU A 40 -20.54 -2.45 5.55
CA LEU A 40 -19.79 -1.45 6.30
C LEU A 40 -18.35 -1.93 6.55
N LEU A 41 -17.38 -1.04 6.39
CA LEU A 41 -15.98 -1.38 6.62
C LEU A 41 -15.72 -1.67 8.11
N TYR A 42 -14.95 -2.72 8.37
CA TYR A 42 -14.56 -3.28 9.67
C TYR A 42 -15.66 -3.96 10.49
N SER A 43 -16.94 -3.66 10.25
CA SER A 43 -18.07 -4.30 10.95
C SER A 43 -18.88 -5.27 10.08
N GLY A 44 -19.02 -4.99 8.79
CA GLY A 44 -19.64 -5.90 7.81
C GLY A 44 -18.59 -6.66 6.99
N VAL A 45 -17.45 -6.03 6.71
CA VAL A 45 -16.30 -6.66 6.05
C VAL A 45 -15.00 -6.15 6.65
N TRP A 46 -14.06 -7.05 6.96
CA TRP A 46 -12.87 -6.70 7.75
C TRP A 46 -11.55 -6.99 7.03
N ASP A 47 -10.62 -6.04 7.17
CA ASP A 47 -9.18 -6.20 6.93
C ASP A 47 -8.41 -5.18 7.80
N ASN A 48 -7.09 -5.36 7.95
CA ASN A 48 -6.21 -4.54 8.76
C ASN A 48 -5.63 -3.26 8.10
N LYS A 49 -6.02 -2.90 6.86
CA LYS A 49 -5.61 -1.64 6.20
C LYS A 49 -6.58 -0.49 6.44
N GLU A 50 -6.13 0.71 6.09
CA GLU A 50 -6.78 1.97 6.41
C GLU A 50 -7.96 2.32 5.47
N PRO A 51 -8.94 3.13 5.91
CA PRO A 51 -10.24 3.23 5.23
C PRO A 51 -10.18 3.87 3.84
N ILE A 52 -9.37 4.92 3.67
CA ILE A 52 -9.31 5.66 2.39
C ILE A 52 -8.71 4.78 1.29
N PHE A 53 -7.81 3.85 1.65
CA PHE A 53 -7.29 2.87 0.70
C PHE A 53 -8.44 2.01 0.15
N TYR A 54 -9.32 1.51 1.02
CA TYR A 54 -10.47 0.71 0.62
C TYR A 54 -11.51 1.49 -0.16
N TYR A 55 -11.81 2.73 0.23
CA TYR A 55 -12.73 3.55 -0.53
C TYR A 55 -12.20 3.86 -1.94
N ALA A 56 -10.89 4.10 -2.09
CA ALA A 56 -10.29 4.32 -3.41
C ALA A 56 -10.43 3.08 -4.31
N LEU A 57 -10.18 1.88 -3.78
CA LEU A 57 -10.39 0.63 -4.52
C LEU A 57 -11.87 0.40 -4.84
N ALA A 58 -12.76 0.55 -3.87
CA ALA A 58 -14.21 0.37 -4.06
C ALA A 58 -14.76 1.31 -5.14
N LEU A 59 -14.30 2.56 -5.20
CA LEU A 59 -14.65 3.50 -6.28
C LEU A 59 -14.22 3.00 -7.66
N GLY A 60 -13.05 2.33 -7.76
CA GLY A 60 -12.65 1.66 -9.00
C GLY A 60 -13.57 0.48 -9.35
N ARG A 61 -13.90 -0.35 -8.36
CA ARG A 61 -14.76 -1.53 -8.50
C ARG A 61 -16.21 -1.22 -8.87
N LEU A 62 -16.69 0.00 -8.63
CA LEU A 62 -17.98 0.48 -9.16
C LEU A 62 -18.00 0.56 -10.69
N VAL A 63 -16.84 0.75 -11.34
CA VAL A 63 -16.73 0.85 -12.79
C VAL A 63 -16.44 -0.51 -13.40
N ASP A 64 -15.33 -1.14 -13.02
CA ASP A 64 -14.89 -2.46 -13.51
C ASP A 64 -13.73 -2.97 -12.64
N PRO A 65 -13.59 -4.29 -12.39
CA PRO A 65 -12.49 -4.84 -11.59
C PRO A 65 -11.08 -4.44 -12.05
N ALA A 66 -10.87 -4.19 -13.34
CA ALA A 66 -9.56 -3.77 -13.84
C ALA A 66 -9.23 -2.29 -13.55
N PHE A 67 -10.17 -1.50 -13.03
CA PHE A 67 -9.90 -0.12 -12.62
C PHE A 67 -8.97 -0.05 -11.41
N ASP A 68 -8.64 -1.17 -10.76
CA ASP A 68 -7.55 -1.22 -9.78
C ASP A 68 -6.22 -0.76 -10.36
N LEU A 69 -5.94 -1.05 -11.65
CA LEU A 69 -4.82 -0.46 -12.37
C LEU A 69 -4.95 1.06 -12.43
N MET A 70 -6.13 1.60 -12.74
CA MET A 70 -6.32 3.05 -12.81
C MET A 70 -6.09 3.71 -11.45
N VAL A 71 -6.55 3.09 -10.35
CA VAL A 71 -6.29 3.55 -8.98
C VAL A 71 -4.78 3.62 -8.73
N GLU A 72 -4.04 2.56 -9.06
CA GLU A 72 -2.56 2.55 -8.97
C GLU A 72 -1.91 3.67 -9.80
N LEU A 73 -2.33 3.84 -11.07
CA LEU A 73 -1.80 4.87 -11.95
C LEU A 73 -2.08 6.29 -11.42
N VAL A 74 -3.22 6.53 -10.77
CA VAL A 74 -3.54 7.81 -10.13
C VAL A 74 -2.57 8.10 -8.98
N TRP A 75 -2.25 7.11 -8.15
CA TRP A 75 -1.27 7.29 -7.07
C TRP A 75 0.15 7.55 -7.61
N ILE A 76 0.55 6.83 -8.66
CA ILE A 76 1.83 7.07 -9.36
C ILE A 76 1.86 8.49 -9.94
N ALA A 77 0.79 8.92 -10.61
CA ALA A 77 0.70 10.24 -11.21
C ALA A 77 0.74 11.35 -10.15
N LEU A 78 0.04 11.16 -9.01
CA LEU A 78 0.06 12.10 -7.89
C LEU A 78 1.48 12.24 -7.31
N ALA A 79 2.17 11.13 -7.07
CA ALA A 79 3.54 11.12 -6.58
C ALA A 79 4.50 11.78 -7.57
N GLY A 80 4.39 11.44 -8.85
CA GLY A 80 5.18 12.04 -9.93
C GLY A 80 4.95 13.54 -10.07
N TRP A 81 3.69 13.99 -9.94
CA TRP A 81 3.33 15.40 -9.94
C TRP A 81 3.87 16.15 -8.71
N ALA A 82 3.83 15.53 -7.53
CA ALA A 82 4.42 16.10 -6.32
C ALA A 82 5.94 16.31 -6.49
N VAL A 83 6.65 15.31 -7.02
CA VAL A 83 8.09 15.43 -7.31
C VAL A 83 8.35 16.47 -8.41
N HIS A 84 7.56 16.49 -9.48
CA HIS A 84 7.62 17.54 -10.50
C HIS A 84 7.51 18.93 -9.88
N ALA A 85 6.53 19.14 -9.00
CA ALA A 85 6.30 20.39 -8.29
C ALA A 85 7.48 20.80 -7.40
N ILE A 86 8.11 19.84 -6.70
CA ILE A 86 9.31 20.07 -5.89
C ILE A 86 10.48 20.51 -6.79
N VAL A 87 10.72 19.79 -7.89
CA VAL A 87 11.82 20.09 -8.82
C VAL A 87 11.63 21.46 -9.49
N ARG A 88 10.40 21.83 -9.87
CA ARG A 88 10.08 23.17 -10.39
C ARG A 88 10.28 24.26 -9.34
N TRP A 89 9.88 23.99 -8.09
CA TRP A 89 10.05 24.95 -6.99
C TRP A 89 11.53 25.28 -6.72
N ARG A 90 12.44 24.31 -6.91
CA ARG A 90 13.89 24.55 -6.86
C ARG A 90 14.44 25.40 -8.02
N GLY A 91 13.62 25.69 -9.02
CA GLY A 91 14.01 26.47 -10.20
C GLY A 91 14.56 25.64 -11.36
N ALA A 92 14.48 24.31 -11.32
CA ALA A 92 14.90 23.48 -12.45
C ALA A 92 13.97 23.66 -13.65
N THR A 93 14.49 23.52 -14.87
CA THR A 93 13.72 23.66 -16.12
C THR A 93 12.54 22.68 -16.21
N GLN A 94 11.53 23.02 -17.03
CA GLN A 94 10.38 22.13 -17.29
C GLN A 94 10.83 20.74 -17.76
N ARG A 95 11.88 20.67 -18.59
CA ARG A 95 12.45 19.40 -19.07
C ARG A 95 13.00 18.53 -17.95
N ALA A 96 13.75 19.11 -17.02
CA ALA A 96 14.25 18.39 -15.84
C ALA A 96 13.10 17.91 -14.95
N ALA A 97 12.13 18.79 -14.70
CA ALA A 97 10.99 18.43 -13.86
C ALA A 97 10.09 17.36 -14.48
N LEU A 98 9.88 17.37 -15.80
CA LEU A 98 9.15 16.29 -16.51
C LEU A 98 9.94 14.98 -16.50
N LEU A 99 11.26 15.03 -16.72
CA LEU A 99 12.10 13.85 -16.63
C LEU A 99 11.98 13.18 -15.27
N VAL A 100 12.16 13.95 -14.20
CA VAL A 100 12.18 13.41 -12.85
C VAL A 100 10.77 13.03 -12.40
N GLY A 101 9.79 13.91 -12.55
CA GLY A 101 8.42 13.66 -12.08
C GLY A 101 7.61 12.68 -12.93
N ALA A 102 7.72 12.70 -14.27
CA ALA A 102 6.90 11.87 -15.15
C ALA A 102 7.64 10.65 -15.72
N GLY A 103 8.97 10.62 -15.69
CA GLY A 103 9.76 9.47 -16.15
C GLY A 103 10.33 8.65 -14.99
N LEU A 104 11.18 9.29 -14.18
CA LEU A 104 12.00 8.58 -13.19
C LEU A 104 11.25 8.24 -11.90
N THR A 105 10.38 9.13 -11.39
CA THR A 105 9.59 8.85 -10.20
C THR A 105 8.62 7.68 -10.39
N PRO A 106 7.83 7.58 -11.49
CA PRO A 106 7.05 6.38 -11.74
C PRO A 106 7.91 5.11 -11.74
N LEU A 107 9.04 5.12 -12.45
CA LEU A 107 9.93 3.96 -12.53
C LEU A 107 10.50 3.56 -11.17
N LEU A 108 10.88 4.54 -10.34
CA LEU A 108 11.30 4.35 -8.95
C LEU A 108 10.19 3.66 -8.14
N LEU A 109 8.97 4.19 -8.22
CA LEU A 109 7.83 3.78 -7.41
C LEU A 109 7.18 2.47 -7.87
N THR A 110 7.52 1.98 -9.06
CA THR A 110 7.10 0.67 -9.55
C THR A 110 8.25 -0.36 -9.54
N GLY A 111 9.37 -0.03 -8.89
CA GLY A 111 10.59 -0.83 -8.89
C GLY A 111 10.48 -2.18 -8.17
N GLY A 112 11.61 -2.87 -7.98
CA GLY A 112 11.72 -4.22 -7.43
C GLY A 112 11.02 -4.42 -6.08
N VAL A 113 11.07 -3.43 -5.19
CA VAL A 113 10.48 -3.51 -3.84
C VAL A 113 8.97 -3.25 -3.81
N THR A 114 8.39 -2.78 -4.91
CA THR A 114 6.96 -2.44 -4.97
C THR A 114 6.15 -3.64 -5.43
N VAL A 115 5.05 -3.87 -4.72
CA VAL A 115 3.98 -4.78 -5.12
C VAL A 115 2.78 -3.93 -5.51
N ALA A 116 2.31 -4.08 -6.74
CA ALA A 116 1.18 -3.31 -7.26
C ALA A 116 -0.12 -3.70 -6.57
N GLY A 117 -0.96 -2.72 -6.25
CA GLY A 117 -2.24 -2.91 -5.56
C GLY A 117 -2.13 -2.85 -4.04
N TYR A 118 -0.95 -2.59 -3.47
CA TYR A 118 -0.72 -2.56 -2.03
C TYR A 118 -0.77 -1.12 -1.48
N SER A 119 -1.18 -0.98 -0.21
CA SER A 119 -1.38 0.32 0.45
C SER A 119 -0.12 1.18 0.68
N HIS A 120 1.08 0.68 0.35
CA HIS A 120 2.33 1.43 0.48
C HIS A 120 2.45 2.60 -0.51
N LEU A 121 2.04 2.41 -1.76
CA LEU A 121 2.12 3.44 -2.80
C LEU A 121 1.24 4.66 -2.47
N PRO A 122 -0.05 4.50 -2.10
CA PRO A 122 -0.89 5.61 -1.65
C PRO A 122 -0.25 6.44 -0.53
N GLY A 123 0.29 5.78 0.51
CA GLY A 123 0.98 6.46 1.61
C GLY A 123 2.20 7.26 1.15
N THR A 124 2.95 6.71 0.19
CA THR A 124 4.12 7.38 -0.42
C THR A 124 3.68 8.62 -1.21
N ALA A 125 2.65 8.49 -2.05
CA ALA A 125 2.13 9.57 -2.88
C ALA A 125 1.63 10.75 -2.03
N VAL A 126 0.85 10.46 -0.98
CA VAL A 126 0.34 11.47 -0.04
C VAL A 126 1.47 12.15 0.71
N THR A 127 2.49 11.41 1.14
CA THR A 127 3.67 11.98 1.84
C THR A 127 4.48 12.92 0.93
N LEU A 128 4.68 12.54 -0.32
CA LEU A 128 5.36 13.39 -1.31
C LEU A 128 4.54 14.65 -1.62
N ALA A 129 3.22 14.51 -1.76
CA ALA A 129 2.31 15.64 -1.97
C ALA A 129 2.32 16.61 -0.78
N ALA A 130 2.27 16.08 0.45
CA ALA A 130 2.38 16.86 1.68
C ALA A 130 3.68 17.67 1.71
N THR A 131 4.79 17.02 1.37
CA THR A 131 6.12 17.65 1.29
C THR A 131 6.16 18.74 0.22
N ALA A 132 5.60 18.49 -0.97
CA ALA A 132 5.52 19.46 -2.04
C ALA A 132 4.70 20.71 -1.65
N CYS A 133 3.54 20.53 -1.00
CA CYS A 133 2.73 21.63 -0.48
C CYS A 133 3.50 22.46 0.56
N LEU A 134 4.15 21.80 1.52
CA LEU A 134 4.92 22.47 2.55
C LEU A 134 6.09 23.27 1.97
N LEU A 135 6.86 22.67 1.06
CA LEU A 135 8.00 23.33 0.42
C LEU A 135 7.56 24.58 -0.36
N ARG A 136 6.39 24.54 -0.98
CA ARG A 136 5.79 25.65 -1.74
C ARG A 136 5.04 26.68 -0.88
N GLY A 137 5.20 26.66 0.44
CA GLY A 137 4.61 27.64 1.34
C GLY A 137 3.11 27.45 1.57
N LYS A 138 2.60 26.22 1.43
CA LYS A 138 1.21 25.83 1.73
C LYS A 138 1.18 24.90 2.95
N PRO A 139 1.58 25.38 4.14
CA PRO A 139 1.72 24.53 5.33
C PRO A 139 0.42 23.85 5.75
N MET A 140 -0.72 24.54 5.67
CA MET A 140 -2.02 23.96 6.01
C MET A 140 -2.39 22.78 5.09
N ALA A 141 -2.22 22.92 3.78
CA ALA A 141 -2.44 21.81 2.85
C ALA A 141 -1.44 20.66 3.10
N GLY A 142 -0.18 20.99 3.39
CA GLY A 142 0.83 19.99 3.76
C GLY A 142 0.48 19.22 5.03
N GLY A 143 -0.10 19.90 6.03
CA GLY A 143 -0.55 19.29 7.28
C GLY A 143 -1.77 18.40 7.08
N PHE A 144 -2.73 18.87 6.29
CA PHE A 144 -3.91 18.08 5.91
C PHE A 144 -3.49 16.79 5.21
N LEU A 145 -2.64 16.85 4.19
CA LEU A 145 -2.15 15.67 3.47
C LEU A 145 -1.32 14.75 4.38
N MET A 146 -0.43 15.30 5.21
CA MET A 146 0.36 14.50 6.15
C MET A 146 -0.52 13.70 7.13
N ALA A 147 -1.54 14.34 7.72
CA ALA A 147 -2.48 13.64 8.60
C ALA A 147 -3.45 12.71 7.83
N SER A 148 -3.72 12.97 6.55
CA SER A 148 -4.48 12.04 5.69
C SER A 148 -3.78 10.67 5.58
N SER A 149 -2.45 10.62 5.71
CA SER A 149 -1.71 9.35 5.77
C SER A 149 -2.19 8.44 6.90
N LEU A 150 -2.73 8.95 8.01
CA LEU A 150 -3.35 8.14 9.07
C LEU A 150 -4.46 7.22 8.54
N PHE A 151 -5.19 7.69 7.53
CA PHE A 151 -6.36 7.00 6.97
C PHE A 151 -6.06 6.32 5.62
N VAL A 152 -4.84 6.47 5.10
CA VAL A 152 -4.38 5.87 3.84
C VAL A 152 -3.33 4.78 4.09
N LYS A 153 -2.36 5.07 4.95
CA LYS A 153 -1.28 4.17 5.38
C LYS A 153 -0.64 4.73 6.65
N ILE A 154 -1.05 4.23 7.82
CA ILE A 154 -0.65 4.79 9.13
C ILE A 154 0.87 4.86 9.29
N LEU A 155 1.59 3.88 8.72
CA LEU A 155 3.05 3.82 8.76
C LEU A 155 3.75 4.96 8.03
N ALA A 156 3.06 5.65 7.11
CA ALA A 156 3.59 6.82 6.41
C ALA A 156 3.47 8.12 7.24
N LEU A 157 2.54 8.19 8.19
CA LEU A 157 2.33 9.35 9.06
C LEU A 157 3.61 9.78 9.81
N PRO A 158 4.33 8.91 10.55
CA PRO A 158 5.53 9.32 11.27
C PRO A 158 6.64 9.81 10.34
N VAL A 159 6.77 9.22 9.15
CA VAL A 159 7.75 9.65 8.13
C VAL A 159 7.38 11.04 7.60
N ALA A 160 6.13 11.25 7.22
CA ALA A 160 5.63 12.53 6.74
C ALA A 160 5.71 13.64 7.81
N GLY A 161 5.38 13.31 9.06
CA GLY A 161 5.48 14.19 10.22
C GLY A 161 6.92 14.62 10.49
N LEU A 162 7.86 13.68 10.45
CA LEU A 162 9.28 13.94 10.64
C LEU A 162 9.84 14.84 9.52
N ILE A 163 9.54 14.55 8.26
CA ILE A 163 9.91 15.42 7.12
C ILE A 163 9.35 16.84 7.32
N GLY A 164 8.06 16.95 7.63
CA GLY A 164 7.37 18.22 7.79
C GLY A 164 7.93 19.07 8.91
N LEU A 165 8.13 18.46 10.07
CA LEU A 165 8.74 19.10 11.24
C LEU A 165 10.16 19.58 10.91
N THR A 166 11.00 18.74 10.30
CA THR A 166 12.35 19.13 9.91
C THR A 166 12.35 20.31 8.93
N VAL A 167 11.50 20.30 7.91
CA VAL A 167 11.38 21.41 6.95
C VAL A 167 10.99 22.72 7.66
N LEU A 168 10.01 22.67 8.57
CA LEU A 168 9.55 23.84 9.32
C LEU A 168 10.61 24.38 10.30
N LEU A 169 11.33 23.49 10.98
CA LEU A 169 12.42 23.85 11.90
C LEU A 169 13.59 24.50 11.16
N VAL A 170 14.00 23.93 10.02
CA VAL A 170 15.07 24.50 9.19
C VAL A 170 14.70 25.90 8.69
N ARG A 171 13.43 26.11 8.34
CA ARG A 171 12.89 27.40 7.90
C ARG A 171 12.57 28.38 9.03
N ARG A 172 12.64 27.93 10.28
CA ARG A 172 12.20 28.69 11.47
C ARG A 172 10.79 29.28 11.32
N ASP A 173 9.89 28.57 10.64
CA ASP A 173 8.56 29.07 10.29
C ASP A 173 7.50 28.65 11.31
N LEU A 174 7.46 29.33 12.46
CA LEU A 174 6.51 29.04 13.53
C LEU A 174 5.04 29.27 13.10
N ARG A 175 4.78 30.26 12.24
CA ARG A 175 3.43 30.50 11.70
C ARG A 175 3.02 29.36 10.77
N GLY A 176 3.95 28.88 9.95
CA GLY A 176 3.78 27.69 9.13
C GLY A 176 3.50 26.45 9.96
N PHE A 177 4.21 26.26 11.07
CA PHE A 177 3.97 25.15 12.00
C PHE A 177 2.52 25.14 12.51
N TRP A 178 1.99 26.25 13.01
CA TRP A 178 0.61 26.30 13.48
C TRP A 178 -0.41 26.05 12.37
N ARG A 179 -0.18 26.59 11.17
CA ARG A 179 -1.03 26.32 10.00
C ARG A 179 -0.98 24.84 9.60
N TRP A 180 0.20 24.22 9.69
CA TRP A 180 0.40 22.79 9.44
C TRP A 180 -0.35 21.93 10.46
N CYS A 181 -0.25 22.24 11.75
CA CYS A 181 -1.05 21.58 12.80
C CYS A 181 -2.56 21.77 12.59
N LEU A 182 -3.01 22.96 12.20
CA LEU A 182 -4.42 23.22 11.90
C LEU A 182 -4.91 22.38 10.70
N GLY A 183 -4.09 22.28 9.65
CA GLY A 183 -4.38 21.41 8.51
C GLY A 183 -4.48 19.94 8.93
N ALA A 184 -3.57 19.48 9.78
CA ALA A 184 -3.57 18.13 10.31
C ALA A 184 -4.83 17.83 11.12
N LEU A 185 -5.21 18.76 12.03
CA LEU A 185 -6.45 18.66 12.81
C LEU A 185 -7.67 18.60 11.89
N LEU A 186 -7.72 19.44 10.86
CA LEU A 186 -8.83 19.45 9.90
C LEU A 186 -8.97 18.10 9.18
N ALA A 187 -7.87 17.47 8.76
CA ALA A 187 -7.92 16.15 8.13
C ALA A 187 -8.45 15.09 9.11
N VAL A 188 -7.92 15.04 10.34
CA VAL A 188 -8.37 14.08 11.37
C VAL A 188 -9.86 14.27 11.65
N VAL A 189 -10.33 15.50 11.87
CA VAL A 189 -11.74 15.77 12.11
C VAL A 189 -12.60 15.37 10.91
N THR A 190 -12.16 15.71 9.69
CA THR A 190 -12.93 15.41 8.46
C THR A 190 -13.09 13.91 8.26
N PHE A 191 -12.01 13.14 8.29
CA PHE A 191 -12.08 11.71 8.04
C PHE A 191 -12.73 10.96 9.20
N SER A 192 -12.45 11.32 10.46
CA SER A 192 -13.14 10.72 11.61
C SER A 192 -14.64 11.02 11.57
N ALA A 193 -15.06 12.21 11.14
CA ALA A 193 -16.48 12.52 10.98
C ALA A 193 -17.13 11.67 9.86
N VAL A 194 -16.44 11.46 8.74
CA VAL A 194 -16.92 10.57 7.66
C VAL A 194 -17.07 9.14 8.18
N LEU A 195 -16.07 8.61 8.88
CA LEU A 195 -16.13 7.26 9.47
C LEU A 195 -17.23 7.16 10.51
N ALA A 196 -17.41 8.18 11.35
CA ALA A 196 -18.47 8.20 12.37
C ALA A 196 -19.86 8.22 11.72
N ALA A 197 -20.05 9.03 10.68
CA ALA A 197 -21.31 9.12 9.93
C ALA A 197 -21.67 7.80 9.24
N ARG A 198 -20.68 6.99 8.88
CA ARG A 198 -20.87 5.64 8.31
C ARG A 198 -20.98 4.54 9.38
N GLY A 199 -20.75 4.83 10.66
CA GLY A 199 -20.70 3.81 11.72
C GLY A 199 -19.42 2.97 11.71
N GLU A 200 -18.37 3.41 11.01
CA GLU A 200 -17.12 2.66 10.79
C GLU A 200 -15.99 3.12 11.73
N LEU A 201 -16.15 4.23 12.45
CA LEU A 201 -15.09 4.81 13.31
C LEU A 201 -14.68 3.90 14.48
N LEU A 202 -15.64 3.40 15.27
CA LEU A 202 -15.33 2.51 16.39
C LEU A 202 -14.81 1.14 15.91
N PRO A 203 -15.45 0.48 14.91
CA PRO A 203 -14.89 -0.72 14.30
C PRO A 203 -13.46 -0.55 13.78
N TRP A 204 -13.12 0.62 13.20
CA TRP A 204 -11.76 0.91 12.75
C TRP A 204 -10.74 0.94 13.91
N PHE A 205 -11.08 1.50 15.07
CA PHE A 205 -10.21 1.44 16.24
C PHE A 205 -9.97 0.01 16.73
N VAL A 206 -11.01 -0.84 16.68
CA VAL A 206 -10.86 -2.28 16.99
C VAL A 206 -9.94 -2.96 15.98
N ALA A 207 -10.08 -2.66 14.68
CA ALA A 207 -9.19 -3.18 13.65
C ALA A 207 -7.72 -2.73 13.86
N LEU A 208 -7.48 -1.48 14.29
CA LEU A 208 -6.14 -0.99 14.63
C LEU A 208 -5.53 -1.74 15.81
N TYR A 209 -6.32 -2.07 16.84
CA TYR A 209 -5.86 -2.86 17.98
C TYR A 209 -5.36 -4.24 17.53
N TRP A 210 -6.14 -4.95 16.72
CA TRP A 210 -5.75 -6.26 16.18
C TRP A 210 -4.54 -6.16 15.24
N ASN A 211 -4.44 -5.10 14.45
CA ASN A 211 -3.28 -4.87 13.60
C ASN A 211 -1.99 -4.68 14.42
N VAL A 212 -2.04 -3.98 15.56
CA VAL A 212 -0.88 -3.84 16.45
C VAL A 212 -0.50 -5.19 17.07
N ALA A 213 -1.47 -5.96 17.56
CA ALA A 213 -1.22 -7.30 18.12
C ALA A 213 -0.48 -8.21 17.12
N HIS A 214 -0.89 -8.15 15.85
CA HIS A 214 -0.31 -8.90 14.73
C HIS A 214 1.16 -8.52 14.42
N THR A 215 1.62 -7.29 14.70
CA THR A 215 3.01 -6.85 14.42
C THR A 215 4.08 -7.39 15.39
N GLY A 216 3.66 -8.01 16.50
CA GLY A 216 4.54 -8.58 17.52
C GLY A 216 5.24 -9.88 17.11
N THR A 217 4.75 -10.58 16.09
CA THR A 217 5.17 -11.93 15.69
C THR A 217 6.48 -11.96 14.87
N GLY A 218 6.97 -10.80 14.44
CA GLY A 218 8.13 -10.65 13.55
C GLY A 218 9.52 -10.73 14.19
N GLY A 219 9.68 -11.27 15.40
CA GLY A 219 10.98 -11.36 16.09
C GLY A 219 11.62 -10.00 16.42
N GLY A 220 12.90 -10.04 16.82
CA GLY A 220 13.65 -8.84 17.23
C GLY A 220 14.02 -7.91 16.07
N VAL A 221 14.35 -6.65 16.39
CA VAL A 221 14.67 -5.56 15.44
C VAL A 221 15.66 -5.98 14.34
N LEU A 222 16.75 -6.67 14.71
CA LEU A 222 17.76 -7.12 13.74
C LEU A 222 17.21 -8.15 12.75
N SER A 223 16.35 -9.05 13.21
CA SER A 223 15.71 -10.06 12.34
C SER A 223 14.74 -9.41 11.35
N LYS A 224 13.99 -8.40 11.80
CA LYS A 224 13.08 -7.60 10.95
C LYS A 224 13.86 -6.87 9.88
N LEU A 225 14.95 -6.19 10.26
CA LEU A 225 15.83 -5.50 9.32
C LEU A 225 16.47 -6.46 8.32
N ALA A 226 17.05 -7.58 8.79
CA ALA A 226 17.69 -8.56 7.92
C ALA A 226 16.72 -9.11 6.88
N ARG A 227 15.51 -9.54 7.28
CA ARG A 227 14.48 -10.04 6.37
C ARG A 227 14.02 -8.99 5.36
N THR A 228 13.83 -7.76 5.81
CA THR A 228 13.25 -6.69 4.98
C THR A 228 14.27 -6.08 4.01
N PHE A 229 15.55 -6.03 4.39
CA PHE A 229 16.67 -5.54 3.58
C PHE A 229 17.37 -6.62 2.73
N MET A 230 16.78 -7.81 2.62
CA MET A 230 17.24 -8.81 1.67
C MET A 230 16.74 -8.51 0.25
N GLY A 231 17.65 -8.46 -0.73
CA GLY A 231 17.31 -8.39 -2.15
C GLY A 231 17.28 -6.97 -2.74
N PRO A 232 16.26 -6.59 -3.54
CA PRO A 232 16.27 -5.34 -4.31
C PRO A 232 16.38 -4.06 -3.46
N SER A 233 16.03 -4.12 -2.19
CA SER A 233 16.00 -2.98 -1.26
C SER A 233 17.37 -2.60 -0.68
N THR A 234 18.37 -3.48 -0.76
CA THR A 234 19.71 -3.29 -0.17
C THR A 234 20.38 -1.99 -0.60
N TRP A 235 20.12 -1.54 -1.83
CA TRP A 235 20.77 -0.37 -2.42
C TRP A 235 20.09 0.96 -2.12
N SER A 236 18.85 0.94 -1.61
CA SER A 236 18.06 2.15 -1.37
C SER A 236 18.75 3.11 -0.38
N VAL A 237 19.20 2.61 0.77
CA VAL A 237 19.85 3.41 1.82
C VAL A 237 21.21 3.97 1.36
N PRO A 238 22.16 3.16 0.84
CA PRO A 238 23.45 3.67 0.36
C PRO A 238 23.32 4.72 -0.74
N VAL A 239 22.37 4.55 -1.67
CA VAL A 239 22.18 5.50 -2.77
C VAL A 239 21.59 6.82 -2.26
N VAL A 240 20.60 6.78 -1.36
CA VAL A 240 20.08 8.01 -0.71
C VAL A 240 21.21 8.75 -0.01
N LEU A 241 22.02 8.07 0.79
CA LEU A 241 23.16 8.68 1.49
C LEU A 241 24.18 9.25 0.50
N THR A 242 24.48 8.54 -0.58
CA THR A 242 25.41 9.02 -1.61
C THR A 242 24.89 10.30 -2.28
N LEU A 243 23.60 10.35 -2.63
CA LEU A 243 23.00 11.54 -3.22
C LEU A 243 23.01 12.72 -2.24
N LEU A 244 22.77 12.48 -0.96
CA LEU A 244 22.89 13.50 0.09
C LEU A 244 24.32 14.01 0.26
N VAL A 245 25.33 13.13 0.21
CA VAL A 245 26.75 13.51 0.29
C VAL A 245 27.16 14.32 -0.95
N VAL A 246 26.79 13.87 -2.16
CA VAL A 246 27.05 14.60 -3.40
C VAL A 246 26.36 15.96 -3.38
N TRP A 247 25.13 16.04 -2.86
CA TRP A 247 24.43 17.30 -2.68
C TRP A 247 25.18 18.23 -1.72
N ASN A 248 25.48 17.76 -0.49
CA ASN A 248 26.14 18.56 0.54
C ASN A 248 27.52 19.07 0.10
N THR A 249 28.27 18.27 -0.67
CA THR A 249 29.60 18.63 -1.19
C THR A 249 29.53 19.65 -2.32
N ARG A 250 28.57 19.53 -3.25
CA ARG A 250 28.44 20.44 -4.40
C ARG A 250 27.70 21.73 -4.10
N PHE A 251 26.80 21.72 -3.12
CA PHE A 251 25.82 22.78 -2.93
C PHE A 251 25.83 23.41 -1.54
N ARG A 252 26.98 23.38 -0.88
CA ARG A 252 27.22 23.92 0.47
C ARG A 252 26.78 25.38 0.71
N ARG A 253 26.59 26.18 -0.36
CA ARG A 253 26.14 27.58 -0.33
C ARG A 253 24.68 27.77 -0.78
N GLU A 254 23.84 26.77 -0.61
CA GLU A 254 22.46 26.80 -1.12
C GLU A 254 21.48 27.69 -0.35
N ARG A 255 20.38 28.00 -1.05
CA ARG A 255 19.20 28.70 -0.51
C ARG A 255 18.61 27.89 0.63
N GLU A 256 18.00 28.59 1.59
CA GLU A 256 17.30 27.98 2.73
C GLU A 256 16.29 26.91 2.31
N GLY A 257 15.63 27.09 1.17
CA GLY A 257 14.73 26.10 0.59
C GLY A 257 15.39 24.75 0.30
N ASP A 258 16.52 24.74 -0.40
CA ASP A 258 17.18 23.49 -0.75
C ASP A 258 17.77 22.80 0.50
N ARG A 259 18.23 23.57 1.50
CA ARG A 259 18.60 23.02 2.82
C ARG A 259 17.42 22.32 3.48
N ALA A 260 16.23 22.92 3.45
CA ALA A 260 15.03 22.31 4.02
C ALA A 260 14.67 20.99 3.30
N LEU A 261 14.79 20.94 1.97
CA LEU A 261 14.59 19.70 1.20
C LEU A 261 15.66 18.65 1.53
N GLY A 262 16.94 19.04 1.64
CA GLY A 262 18.03 18.13 1.99
C GLY A 262 17.86 17.49 3.36
N TRP A 263 17.59 18.30 4.39
CA TRP A 263 17.30 17.80 5.73
C TRP A 263 16.01 17.00 5.79
N GLY A 264 14.95 17.43 5.10
CA GLY A 264 13.71 16.65 4.96
C GLY A 264 13.94 15.30 4.30
N THR A 265 14.79 15.22 3.27
CA THR A 265 15.16 13.96 2.60
C THR A 265 15.86 13.00 3.56
N LEU A 266 16.84 13.50 4.33
CA LEU A 266 17.53 12.70 5.35
C LEU A 266 16.55 12.21 6.42
N ALA A 267 15.69 13.11 6.90
CA ALA A 267 14.68 12.81 7.90
C ALA A 267 13.69 11.73 7.41
N GLY A 268 13.26 11.81 6.14
CA GLY A 268 12.44 10.79 5.49
C GLY A 268 13.13 9.43 5.36
N GLY A 269 14.42 9.42 5.01
CA GLY A 269 15.23 8.19 4.96
C GLY A 269 15.38 7.53 6.33
N ILE A 270 15.75 8.30 7.36
CA ILE A 270 15.86 7.81 8.75
C ILE A 270 14.50 7.32 9.24
N GLY A 271 13.44 8.10 9.05
CA GLY A 271 12.09 7.73 9.45
C GLY A 271 11.65 6.42 8.79
N GLY A 272 11.90 6.25 7.50
CA GLY A 272 11.60 5.00 6.80
C GLY A 272 12.37 3.79 7.36
N VAL A 273 13.67 3.94 7.66
CA VAL A 273 14.47 2.86 8.28
C VAL A 273 13.93 2.50 9.67
N VAL A 274 13.60 3.50 10.49
CA VAL A 274 13.02 3.27 11.82
C VAL A 274 11.69 2.54 11.72
N ILE A 275 10.81 2.93 10.79
CA ILE A 275 9.53 2.23 10.58
C ILE A 275 9.75 0.80 10.13
N VAL A 276 10.66 0.55 9.19
CA VAL A 276 11.03 -0.82 8.80
C VAL A 276 11.60 -1.60 9.99
N ALA A 277 12.41 -0.98 10.84
CA ALA A 277 12.97 -1.65 12.02
C ALA A 277 11.89 -2.08 13.02
N LEU A 278 10.83 -1.29 13.16
CA LEU A 278 9.73 -1.55 14.10
C LEU A 278 8.69 -2.51 13.53
N THR A 279 8.33 -2.37 12.25
CA THR A 279 7.17 -3.03 11.62
C THR A 279 7.52 -3.89 10.41
N GLY A 280 8.81 -3.98 10.03
CA GLY A 280 9.28 -4.78 8.90
C GLY A 280 9.04 -6.28 9.12
N LEU A 281 8.35 -6.90 8.17
CA LEU A 281 8.08 -8.34 8.11
C LEU A 281 8.49 -8.86 6.74
N TRP A 282 8.14 -8.12 5.70
CA TRP A 282 8.33 -8.48 4.31
C TRP A 282 9.17 -7.46 3.56
N THR A 283 9.83 -7.90 2.48
CA THR A 283 10.70 -7.05 1.65
C THR A 283 9.97 -5.82 1.11
N HIS A 284 8.68 -5.93 0.76
CA HIS A 284 7.87 -4.82 0.26
C HIS A 284 7.64 -3.73 1.31
N HIS A 285 7.83 -3.98 2.61
CA HIS A 285 7.79 -2.92 3.63
C HIS A 285 8.89 -1.87 3.41
N THR A 286 9.98 -2.20 2.71
CA THR A 286 11.01 -1.21 2.32
C THR A 286 10.52 -0.16 1.34
N GLN A 287 9.33 -0.30 0.75
CA GLN A 287 8.74 0.70 -0.13
C GLN A 287 8.59 2.07 0.56
N ILE A 288 8.49 2.11 1.90
CA ILE A 288 8.48 3.36 2.67
C ILE A 288 9.76 4.20 2.46
N LEU A 289 10.89 3.55 2.16
CA LEU A 289 12.17 4.21 1.87
C LEU A 289 12.15 4.96 0.53
N LEU A 290 11.22 4.62 -0.37
CA LEU A 290 11.08 5.30 -1.66
C LEU A 290 10.60 6.75 -1.48
N ILE A 291 10.02 7.13 -0.32
CA ILE A 291 9.77 8.53 0.03
C ILE A 291 11.11 9.30 0.04
N GLY A 292 12.08 8.81 0.81
CA GLY A 292 13.43 9.38 0.85
C GLY A 292 14.13 9.29 -0.51
N GLY A 293 13.98 8.18 -1.23
CA GLY A 293 14.50 8.00 -2.59
C GLY A 293 13.98 9.05 -3.59
N ALA A 294 12.68 9.30 -3.60
CA ALA A 294 12.05 10.26 -4.50
C ALA A 294 12.44 11.71 -4.15
N LEU A 295 12.56 12.04 -2.86
CA LEU A 295 13.06 13.35 -2.42
C LEU A 295 14.55 13.53 -2.76
N ALA A 296 15.38 12.49 -2.59
CA ALA A 296 16.78 12.50 -2.98
C ALA A 296 16.94 12.68 -4.51
N LEU A 297 16.07 12.06 -5.30
CA LEU A 297 16.01 12.25 -6.74
C LEU A 297 15.61 13.70 -7.09
N ALA A 298 14.62 14.26 -6.41
CA ALA A 298 14.21 15.65 -6.58
C ALA A 298 15.33 16.63 -6.21
N LEU A 299 16.14 16.32 -5.20
CA LEU A 299 17.30 17.09 -4.73
C LEU A 299 18.51 16.97 -5.68
N ALA A 300 18.74 15.79 -6.25
CA ALA A 300 19.80 15.54 -7.22
C ALA A 300 19.45 16.03 -8.63
N ALA A 301 18.18 16.38 -8.89
CA ALA A 301 17.71 16.85 -10.17
C ALA A 301 18.54 18.05 -10.68
N PRO A 302 19.09 17.98 -11.90
CA PRO A 302 19.85 19.09 -12.46
C PRO A 302 18.92 20.25 -12.82
N LEU A 303 19.37 21.49 -12.63
CA LEU A 303 18.60 22.66 -13.08
C LEU A 303 18.38 22.62 -14.60
N GLN A 304 19.41 22.23 -15.35
CA GLN A 304 19.37 21.99 -16.79
C GLN A 304 19.91 20.59 -17.10
N PRO A 305 19.11 19.71 -17.71
CA PRO A 305 19.50 18.31 -17.93
C PRO A 305 20.47 18.20 -19.11
N THR A 306 21.65 17.64 -18.86
CA THR A 306 22.62 17.18 -19.87
C THR A 306 22.53 15.67 -20.05
N ALA A 307 23.11 15.13 -21.12
CA ALA A 307 23.03 13.70 -21.37
C ALA A 307 23.62 12.85 -20.23
N ARG A 308 24.77 13.27 -19.69
CA ARG A 308 25.41 12.63 -18.53
C ARG A 308 24.53 12.69 -17.28
N SER A 309 23.89 13.82 -17.00
CA SER A 309 23.00 13.94 -15.84
C SER A 309 21.76 13.05 -15.95
N VAL A 310 21.18 12.91 -17.15
CA VAL A 310 20.04 12.01 -17.37
C VAL A 310 20.45 10.55 -17.15
N ALA A 311 21.59 10.14 -17.70
CA ALA A 311 22.11 8.79 -17.51
C ALA A 311 22.39 8.49 -16.02
N ALA A 312 23.06 9.41 -15.31
CA ALA A 312 23.33 9.26 -13.88
C ALA A 312 22.03 9.16 -13.05
N MET A 313 21.02 9.99 -13.36
CA MET A 313 19.73 9.96 -12.69
C MET A 313 18.94 8.68 -12.99
N LEU A 314 19.02 8.15 -14.20
CA LEU A 314 18.42 6.86 -14.56
C LEU A 314 19.08 5.71 -13.78
N VAL A 315 20.42 5.69 -13.69
CA VAL A 315 21.14 4.69 -12.89
C VAL A 315 20.75 4.80 -11.41
N ALA A 316 20.72 6.01 -10.86
CA ALA A 316 20.29 6.22 -9.47
C ALA A 316 18.85 5.74 -9.25
N THR A 317 17.95 5.97 -10.20
CA THR A 317 16.54 5.51 -10.15
C THR A 317 16.45 3.99 -10.14
N ILE A 318 17.21 3.31 -11.01
CA ILE A 318 17.26 1.84 -11.08
C ILE A 318 17.76 1.26 -9.76
N LEU A 319 18.82 1.82 -9.18
CA LEU A 319 19.39 1.35 -7.92
C LEU A 319 18.46 1.63 -6.72
N LEU A 320 17.87 2.83 -6.65
CA LEU A 320 16.94 3.21 -5.57
C LEU A 320 15.68 2.35 -5.59
N GLY A 321 15.12 2.12 -6.78
CA GLY A 321 13.91 1.32 -6.95
C GLY A 321 14.15 -0.18 -6.95
N GLY A 322 15.40 -0.63 -7.05
CA GLY A 322 15.74 -2.04 -7.23
C GLY A 322 15.17 -2.62 -8.53
N VAL A 323 15.10 -1.82 -9.60
CA VAL A 323 14.53 -2.24 -10.88
C VAL A 323 15.44 -3.31 -11.51
N SER A 324 14.88 -4.48 -11.83
CA SER A 324 15.61 -5.58 -12.48
C SER A 324 15.05 -5.85 -13.88
N LEU A 325 15.92 -6.32 -14.79
CA LEU A 325 15.51 -6.70 -16.15
C LEU A 325 14.50 -7.85 -16.15
N GLY A 326 14.67 -8.83 -15.26
CA GLY A 326 13.71 -9.94 -15.09
C GLY A 326 12.30 -9.42 -14.77
N LYS A 327 12.16 -8.55 -13.77
CA LYS A 327 10.85 -7.98 -13.41
C LYS A 327 10.23 -7.16 -14.54
N LEU A 328 11.04 -6.41 -15.30
CA LEU A 328 10.57 -5.67 -16.47
C LEU A 328 10.10 -6.61 -17.59
N GLN A 329 10.84 -7.69 -17.84
CA GLN A 329 10.49 -8.70 -18.83
C GLN A 329 9.20 -9.43 -18.44
N ASP A 330 9.08 -9.86 -17.18
CA ASP A 330 7.89 -10.52 -16.65
C ASP A 330 6.67 -9.61 -16.80
N ALA A 331 6.79 -8.34 -16.41
CA ALA A 331 5.72 -7.36 -16.56
C ALA A 331 5.34 -7.13 -18.04
N ALA A 332 6.30 -7.10 -18.96
CA ALA A 332 6.04 -6.87 -20.38
C ALA A 332 5.47 -8.10 -21.11
N SER A 333 5.73 -9.31 -20.60
CA SER A 333 5.41 -10.57 -21.29
C SER A 333 3.90 -10.85 -21.42
N SER A 334 3.08 -10.40 -20.46
CA SER A 334 1.67 -10.80 -20.35
C SER A 334 0.76 -9.74 -19.71
N PRO A 335 0.84 -8.44 -20.07
CA PRO A 335 0.06 -7.39 -19.43
C PRO A 335 -1.45 -7.59 -19.59
N TRP A 336 -1.91 -8.03 -20.76
CA TRP A 336 -3.33 -8.29 -21.01
C TRP A 336 -3.88 -9.45 -20.20
N THR A 337 -3.10 -10.52 -20.03
CA THR A 337 -3.48 -11.65 -19.18
C THR A 337 -3.62 -11.20 -17.73
N ARG A 338 -2.64 -10.46 -17.19
CA ARG A 338 -2.71 -9.93 -15.82
C ARG A 338 -3.90 -8.96 -15.62
N LEU A 339 -4.20 -8.14 -16.63
CA LEU A 339 -5.35 -7.25 -16.58
C LEU A 339 -6.69 -8.02 -16.60
N ASN A 340 -6.77 -9.09 -17.39
CA ASN A 340 -7.94 -9.96 -17.44
C ASN A 340 -8.09 -10.78 -16.16
N ASP A 341 -6.98 -11.19 -15.52
CA ASP A 341 -7.00 -11.89 -14.24
C ASP A 341 -7.72 -11.10 -13.14
N LEU A 342 -7.67 -9.75 -13.18
CA LEU A 342 -8.41 -8.89 -12.25
C LEU A 342 -9.93 -9.05 -12.35
N ARG A 343 -10.45 -9.48 -13.51
CA ARG A 343 -11.88 -9.70 -13.78
C ARG A 343 -12.31 -11.15 -13.57
N THR A 344 -11.38 -12.06 -13.34
CA THR A 344 -11.67 -13.48 -13.26
C THR A 344 -12.37 -13.80 -11.94
N VAL A 345 -13.64 -14.20 -12.03
CA VAL A 345 -14.39 -14.77 -10.90
C VAL A 345 -13.79 -16.13 -10.56
N GLN A 346 -13.53 -16.39 -9.28
CA GLN A 346 -12.99 -17.68 -8.85
C GLN A 346 -14.01 -18.81 -9.06
N PRO A 347 -13.58 -20.04 -9.38
CA PRO A 347 -14.49 -21.16 -9.60
C PRO A 347 -15.43 -21.41 -8.41
N LEU A 348 -14.91 -21.39 -7.17
CA LEU A 348 -15.76 -21.53 -5.98
C LEU A 348 -16.81 -20.42 -5.86
N SER A 349 -16.45 -19.18 -6.17
CA SER A 349 -17.36 -18.03 -6.11
C SER A 349 -18.41 -18.09 -7.22
N ALA A 350 -18.02 -18.49 -8.42
CA ALA A 350 -18.94 -18.69 -9.53
C ALA A 350 -19.96 -19.80 -9.22
N GLU A 351 -19.49 -20.90 -8.64
CA GLU A 351 -20.35 -22.00 -8.20
C GLU A 351 -21.28 -21.59 -7.07
N LEU A 352 -20.77 -20.90 -6.05
CA LEU A 352 -21.60 -20.40 -4.96
C LEU A 352 -22.71 -19.46 -5.46
N ALA A 353 -22.39 -18.61 -6.45
CA ALA A 353 -23.35 -17.67 -7.03
C ALA A 353 -24.53 -18.34 -7.75
N THR A 354 -24.43 -19.63 -8.12
CA THR A 354 -25.51 -20.38 -8.77
C THR A 354 -26.30 -21.28 -7.81
N ARG A 355 -25.95 -21.33 -6.52
CA ARG A 355 -26.63 -22.20 -5.54
C ARG A 355 -27.95 -21.57 -5.09
N ASP A 356 -29.04 -22.27 -5.40
CA ASP A 356 -30.37 -21.91 -4.95
C ASP A 356 -30.49 -21.97 -3.42
N GLY A 357 -31.27 -21.05 -2.85
CA GLY A 357 -31.53 -21.02 -1.40
C GLY A 357 -30.40 -20.48 -0.53
N VAL A 358 -29.26 -20.11 -1.12
CA VAL A 358 -28.15 -19.46 -0.41
C VAL A 358 -28.34 -17.95 -0.44
N SER A 359 -28.40 -17.32 0.74
CA SER A 359 -28.51 -15.86 0.88
C SER A 359 -27.27 -15.23 1.52
N SER A 360 -26.49 -16.03 2.24
CA SER A 360 -25.32 -15.60 2.97
C SER A 360 -24.16 -16.59 2.86
N TYR A 361 -22.94 -16.09 2.97
CA TYR A 361 -21.75 -16.92 2.96
C TYR A 361 -20.71 -16.46 3.98
N ALA A 362 -19.84 -17.38 4.40
CA ALA A 362 -18.60 -17.10 5.10
C ALA A 362 -17.42 -17.69 4.33
N ARG A 363 -16.20 -17.26 4.65
CA ARG A 363 -14.98 -17.78 4.04
C ARG A 363 -13.90 -17.99 5.08
N VAL A 364 -13.18 -19.11 4.97
CA VAL A 364 -12.04 -19.45 5.82
C VAL A 364 -10.80 -19.78 4.99
N GLY A 365 -9.64 -19.28 5.44
CA GLY A 365 -8.33 -19.50 4.80
C GLY A 365 -7.38 -18.29 4.85
N SER A 366 -6.19 -18.43 4.28
CA SER A 366 -5.18 -17.37 4.20
C SER A 366 -5.40 -16.42 3.01
N ASN A 367 -4.46 -15.54 2.67
CA ASN A 367 -4.62 -14.48 1.67
C ASN A 367 -4.55 -14.91 0.19
N ASP A 368 -4.36 -16.19 -0.15
CA ASP A 368 -4.25 -16.62 -1.55
C ASP A 368 -5.59 -17.10 -2.13
N ASP A 369 -6.63 -16.27 -2.03
CA ASP A 369 -7.98 -16.60 -2.53
C ASP A 369 -8.32 -15.98 -3.89
N ARG A 370 -7.36 -15.26 -4.48
CA ARG A 370 -7.50 -14.60 -5.78
C ARG A 370 -8.75 -13.72 -5.92
N GLY A 371 -9.23 -13.12 -4.81
CA GLY A 371 -10.37 -12.21 -4.82
C GLY A 371 -11.73 -12.92 -4.73
N HIS A 372 -11.98 -13.67 -3.66
CA HIS A 372 -13.17 -14.52 -3.55
C HIS A 372 -14.51 -13.76 -3.67
N ALA A 373 -14.59 -12.50 -3.24
CA ALA A 373 -15.88 -11.79 -3.21
C ALA A 373 -16.37 -11.32 -4.59
N LEU A 374 -15.51 -11.38 -5.62
CA LEU A 374 -15.91 -11.03 -6.98
C LEU A 374 -16.99 -12.00 -7.47
N GLY A 375 -18.11 -11.46 -7.96
CA GLY A 375 -19.28 -12.25 -8.37
C GLY A 375 -20.27 -12.58 -7.24
N LEU A 376 -19.94 -12.27 -5.98
CA LEU A 376 -20.78 -12.58 -4.81
C LEU A 376 -21.53 -11.37 -4.23
N ARG A 377 -21.67 -10.28 -4.99
CA ARG A 377 -22.31 -9.04 -4.52
C ARG A 377 -23.77 -9.21 -4.08
N ASN A 378 -24.46 -10.22 -4.62
CA ASN A 378 -25.86 -10.51 -4.28
C ASN A 378 -26.03 -11.34 -3.00
N LEU A 379 -24.93 -11.85 -2.43
CA LEU A 379 -24.95 -12.61 -1.18
C LEU A 379 -24.47 -11.72 -0.04
N SER A 380 -24.96 -11.96 1.17
CA SER A 380 -24.44 -11.32 2.38
C SER A 380 -23.17 -12.02 2.87
N LEU A 381 -22.12 -11.27 3.22
CA LEU A 381 -21.00 -11.83 3.97
C LEU A 381 -21.44 -11.96 5.43
N ALA A 382 -21.63 -13.18 5.92
CA ALA A 382 -22.11 -13.46 7.28
C ALA A 382 -21.02 -13.18 8.33
N CYS A 383 -19.77 -13.53 8.01
CA CYS A 383 -18.62 -13.32 8.89
C CYS A 383 -17.69 -12.26 8.31
N PRO A 384 -17.57 -11.08 8.95
CA PRO A 384 -16.80 -9.96 8.39
C PRO A 384 -15.32 -10.29 8.14
N ALA A 385 -14.72 -11.09 9.02
CA ALA A 385 -13.33 -11.52 8.92
C ALA A 385 -13.25 -12.82 8.11
N PHE A 386 -12.72 -12.72 6.90
CA PHE A 386 -12.65 -13.83 5.95
C PHE A 386 -11.23 -14.29 5.65
N GLN A 387 -10.19 -13.64 6.19
CA GLN A 387 -8.80 -14.08 6.08
C GLN A 387 -8.24 -14.40 7.45
N GLN A 388 -7.49 -15.50 7.55
CA GLN A 388 -6.89 -15.98 8.78
C GLN A 388 -5.48 -16.51 8.51
N TYR A 389 -4.59 -16.28 9.46
CA TYR A 389 -3.22 -16.76 9.44
C TYR A 389 -2.97 -17.69 10.63
N ASP A 390 -1.98 -18.56 10.46
CA ASP A 390 -1.46 -19.45 11.51
C ASP A 390 -0.91 -18.70 12.72
N PHE A 391 -0.45 -17.46 12.53
CA PHE A 391 0.03 -16.58 13.58
C PHE A 391 -1.00 -15.56 14.09
N ASP A 392 -2.28 -15.70 13.74
CA ASP A 392 -3.33 -14.87 14.34
C ASP A 392 -3.60 -15.29 15.80
N PRO A 393 -3.97 -14.34 16.70
CA PRO A 393 -4.26 -14.66 18.09
C PRO A 393 -5.41 -15.68 18.24
N PRO A 394 -5.35 -16.60 19.22
CA PRO A 394 -6.39 -17.59 19.44
C PRO A 394 -7.79 -16.98 19.63
N GLU A 395 -7.88 -15.85 20.34
CA GLU A 395 -9.16 -15.17 20.59
C GLU A 395 -9.81 -14.66 19.30
N TRP A 396 -8.99 -14.29 18.32
CA TRP A 396 -9.46 -13.86 17.00
C TRP A 396 -10.00 -15.04 16.19
N LEU A 397 -9.24 -16.15 16.16
CA LEU A 397 -9.64 -17.39 15.50
C LEU A 397 -10.91 -17.98 16.11
N ASP A 398 -11.08 -17.90 17.43
CA ASP A 398 -12.29 -18.34 18.14
C ASP A 398 -13.52 -17.53 17.75
N GLY A 399 -13.38 -16.20 17.67
CA GLY A 399 -14.47 -15.33 17.23
C GLY A 399 -14.94 -15.64 15.81
N ILE A 400 -13.99 -15.96 14.91
CA ILE A 400 -14.30 -16.34 13.53
C ILE A 400 -15.01 -17.69 13.50
N ALA A 401 -14.47 -18.71 14.16
CA ALA A 401 -15.08 -20.05 14.20
C ALA A 401 -16.50 -20.00 14.76
N ALA A 402 -16.75 -19.20 15.82
CA ALA A 402 -18.07 -19.01 16.39
C ALA A 402 -19.07 -18.34 15.43
N CYS A 403 -18.60 -17.54 14.48
CA CYS A 403 -19.44 -16.87 13.49
C CYS A 403 -19.87 -17.80 12.35
N LEU A 404 -19.03 -18.75 11.93
CA LEU A 404 -19.26 -19.58 10.73
C LEU A 404 -20.66 -20.23 10.65
N PRO A 405 -21.24 -20.77 11.75
CA PRO A 405 -22.57 -21.37 11.73
C PRO A 405 -23.72 -20.40 11.45
N THR A 406 -23.46 -19.10 11.27
CA THR A 406 -24.47 -18.11 10.87
C THR A 406 -24.65 -18.06 9.35
N ALA A 407 -23.73 -18.61 8.57
CA ALA A 407 -23.76 -18.57 7.10
C ALA A 407 -24.52 -19.76 6.48
N ASP A 408 -25.21 -19.53 5.36
CA ASP A 408 -25.83 -20.60 4.56
C ASP A 408 -24.78 -21.43 3.81
N ALA A 409 -23.69 -20.79 3.39
CA ALA A 409 -22.57 -21.45 2.73
C ALA A 409 -21.22 -21.03 3.34
N ILE A 410 -20.23 -21.91 3.28
CA ILE A 410 -18.86 -21.67 3.72
C ILE A 410 -17.91 -22.02 2.58
N LEU A 411 -17.12 -21.04 2.15
CA LEU A 411 -15.98 -21.21 1.24
C LEU A 411 -14.74 -21.56 2.05
N VAL A 412 -14.15 -22.73 1.82
CA VAL A 412 -13.00 -23.22 2.56
C VAL A 412 -11.79 -23.28 1.64
N ALA A 413 -10.79 -22.46 1.90
CA ALA A 413 -9.58 -22.43 1.09
C ALA A 413 -8.64 -23.62 1.39
N PRO A 414 -7.76 -24.01 0.46
CA PRO A 414 -6.83 -25.13 0.63
C PRO A 414 -5.82 -24.94 1.77
N SER A 415 -5.63 -23.69 2.23
CA SER A 415 -4.73 -23.35 3.33
C SER A 415 -5.25 -23.81 4.70
N VAL A 416 -6.53 -24.19 4.81
CA VAL A 416 -7.14 -24.64 6.07
C VAL A 416 -6.78 -26.10 6.34
N VAL A 417 -5.52 -26.30 6.73
CA VAL A 417 -4.93 -27.60 7.03
C VAL A 417 -4.03 -27.49 8.26
N HIS A 418 -3.80 -28.60 8.95
CA HIS A 418 -2.87 -28.64 10.07
C HIS A 418 -1.44 -28.28 9.64
N GLN A 419 -0.75 -27.54 10.49
CA GLN A 419 0.63 -27.11 10.31
C GLN A 419 1.51 -27.56 11.47
N ALA A 420 2.74 -27.97 11.15
CA ALA A 420 3.68 -28.44 12.15
C ALA A 420 4.17 -27.27 13.01
N GLY A 421 3.99 -27.39 14.33
CA GLY A 421 4.44 -26.38 15.29
C GLY A 421 3.41 -25.27 15.60
N GLU A 422 2.22 -25.32 15.01
CA GLU A 422 1.18 -24.29 15.16
C GLU A 422 -0.06 -24.83 15.90
N PRO A 423 -0.01 -25.03 17.24
CA PRO A 423 -1.08 -25.67 17.99
C PRO A 423 -2.40 -24.88 17.96
N ASP A 424 -2.33 -23.55 18.02
CA ASP A 424 -3.52 -22.69 18.04
C ASP A 424 -4.24 -22.72 16.68
N TRP A 425 -3.49 -22.66 15.58
CA TRP A 425 -4.01 -22.85 14.23
C TRP A 425 -4.64 -24.23 14.05
N ASN A 426 -3.97 -25.30 14.49
CA ASN A 426 -4.49 -26.67 14.36
C ASN A 426 -5.80 -26.84 15.15
N SER A 427 -5.87 -26.21 16.33
CA SER A 427 -7.09 -26.17 17.14
C SER A 427 -8.23 -25.43 16.42
N TYR A 428 -7.93 -24.34 15.72
CA TYR A 428 -8.90 -23.64 14.87
C TYR A 428 -9.36 -24.50 13.69
N VAL A 429 -8.45 -25.18 12.98
CA VAL A 429 -8.79 -26.10 11.89
C VAL A 429 -9.72 -27.22 12.38
N ASP A 430 -9.45 -27.80 13.54
CA ASP A 430 -10.31 -28.84 14.15
C ASP A 430 -11.74 -28.31 14.42
N ARG A 431 -11.85 -27.06 14.88
CA ARG A 431 -13.15 -26.41 15.11
C ARG A 431 -13.89 -26.17 13.79
N VAL A 432 -13.20 -25.70 12.75
CA VAL A 432 -13.78 -25.53 11.42
C VAL A 432 -14.30 -26.87 10.90
N ASP A 433 -13.49 -27.93 10.93
CA ASP A 433 -13.90 -29.26 10.48
C ASP A 433 -15.11 -29.80 11.26
N ALA A 434 -15.18 -29.55 12.58
CA ALA A 434 -16.34 -29.92 13.38
C ALA A 434 -17.62 -29.20 12.92
N ILE A 435 -17.54 -27.90 12.59
CA ILE A 435 -18.67 -27.12 12.06
C ILE A 435 -19.10 -27.65 10.69
N LEU A 436 -18.14 -27.92 9.80
CA LEU A 436 -18.40 -28.36 8.43
C LEU A 436 -19.13 -29.71 8.36
N ARG A 437 -19.10 -30.55 9.41
CA ARG A 437 -19.89 -31.80 9.50
C ARG A 437 -21.40 -31.58 9.45
N SER A 438 -21.86 -30.37 9.77
CA SER A 438 -23.27 -29.97 9.66
C SER A 438 -23.66 -29.42 8.27
N TYR A 439 -22.69 -29.30 7.37
CA TYR A 439 -22.85 -28.81 6.00
C TYR A 439 -22.67 -29.95 4.99
N ARG A 440 -23.24 -29.81 3.80
CA ARG A 440 -22.93 -30.66 2.64
C ARG A 440 -21.79 -30.04 1.87
N CYS A 441 -20.66 -30.72 1.81
CA CYS A 441 -19.45 -30.20 1.22
C CYS A 441 -19.10 -30.87 -0.10
N GLU A 442 -18.70 -30.06 -1.08
CA GLU A 442 -18.22 -30.47 -2.40
C GLU A 442 -16.79 -29.96 -2.60
N GLU A 443 -15.92 -30.82 -3.11
CA GLU A 443 -14.51 -30.51 -3.35
C GLU A 443 -14.29 -29.94 -4.76
N TYR A 444 -13.50 -28.88 -4.83
CA TYR A 444 -13.09 -28.23 -6.07
C TYR A 444 -11.57 -28.08 -6.11
N ALA A 445 -11.01 -27.84 -7.30
CA ALA A 445 -9.57 -27.66 -7.48
C ALA A 445 -8.97 -26.49 -6.66
N THR A 446 -9.81 -25.55 -6.23
CA THR A 446 -9.41 -24.32 -5.53
C THR A 446 -9.91 -24.26 -4.08
N GLY A 447 -10.44 -25.35 -3.54
CA GLY A 447 -10.95 -25.43 -2.17
C GLY A 447 -12.24 -26.24 -2.07
N ARG A 448 -12.96 -26.09 -0.97
CA ARG A 448 -14.22 -26.81 -0.69
C ARG A 448 -15.36 -25.80 -0.52
N LEU A 449 -16.51 -26.10 -1.15
CA LEU A 449 -17.75 -25.36 -0.95
C LEU A 449 -18.68 -26.19 -0.07
N CYS A 450 -19.08 -25.65 1.08
CA CYS A 450 -19.97 -26.32 2.02
C CYS A 450 -21.28 -25.55 2.15
N VAL A 451 -22.41 -26.18 1.84
CA VAL A 451 -23.74 -25.56 1.86
C VAL A 451 -24.62 -26.23 2.92
N ARG A 452 -25.39 -25.43 3.66
CA ARG A 452 -26.33 -25.95 4.66
C ARG A 452 -27.42 -26.80 3.96
N PRO A 453 -27.72 -28.00 4.48
CA PRO A 453 -28.63 -28.96 3.85
C PRO A 453 -30.08 -28.50 3.76
#